data_AF-A0A1G0HWE2-F1
#
_entry.id   AF-A0A1G0HWE2-F1
#
_cell.length_a   1.000
_cell.length_b   1.000
_cell.length_c   1.000
_cell.angle_alpha   90.00
_cell.angle_beta   90.00
_cell.angle_gamma   90.00
#
_symmetry.space_group_name_H-M   'P 1'
#
loop_
_entity.id
_entity.type
_entity.pdbx_description
1 polymer ?
#
loop_
_entity_poly.entity_id
_entity_poly.type
_entity_poly.pdbx_seq_one_letter_code
_entity_poly.pdbx_strand_id
1 'polypeptide(L)'
;MERVFTDKIVIAKKHYRCDASEQWRRAGYTVAECETSEQRLMVEAAEADKWRILPGQAYRKVTGIHEGDFCAYRARPGMDAVCSDLDMWDE
;
A
#
# COMPACT_ATOMS: atom_id res chain seq x y z
N MET A 1 5.94 0.67 12.40
CA MET A 1 5.70 -0.70 12.96
C MET A 1 6.83 -1.02 13.92
N GLU A 2 6.54 -1.38 15.17
CA GLU A 2 7.56 -1.50 16.25
C GLU A 2 8.43 -2.76 16.09
N ARG A 3 7.82 -3.88 15.68
CA ARG A 3 8.53 -5.14 15.48
C ARG A 3 8.00 -5.90 14.29
N VAL A 4 8.85 -6.19 13.31
CA VAL A 4 8.50 -6.98 12.13
C VAL A 4 8.78 -8.47 12.38
N PHE A 5 7.81 -9.32 12.06
CA PHE A 5 7.95 -10.79 12.10
C PHE A 5 8.09 -11.41 10.71
N THR A 6 7.29 -10.94 9.75
CA THR A 6 7.40 -11.39 8.34
C THR A 6 7.24 -10.20 7.43
N ASP A 7 8.00 -10.20 6.34
CA ASP A 7 7.87 -9.28 5.21
C ASP A 7 8.08 -10.10 3.94
N LYS A 8 7.08 -10.13 3.06
CA LYS A 8 7.13 -10.92 1.82
C LYS A 8 6.13 -10.44 0.78
N ILE A 9 6.47 -10.71 -0.48
CA ILE A 9 5.51 -10.63 -1.59
C ILE A 9 4.67 -11.91 -1.65
N VAL A 10 3.36 -11.75 -1.78
CA VAL A 10 2.37 -12.83 -1.82
C VAL A 10 1.33 -12.57 -2.89
N ILE A 11 0.74 -13.64 -3.42
CA ILE A 11 -0.37 -13.55 -4.37
C ILE A 11 -1.70 -13.53 -3.62
N ALA A 12 -2.56 -12.57 -3.95
CA ALA A 12 -3.88 -12.45 -3.35
C ALA A 12 -4.81 -13.59 -3.79
N LYS A 13 -5.36 -14.32 -2.81
CA LYS A 13 -6.36 -15.38 -3.06
C LYS A 13 -7.80 -14.87 -3.06
N LYS A 14 -8.01 -13.65 -2.57
CA LYS A 14 -9.30 -12.95 -2.50
C LYS A 14 -9.04 -11.44 -2.50
N HIS A 15 -10.10 -10.65 -2.46
CA HIS A 15 -9.98 -9.21 -2.27
C HIS A 15 -9.39 -8.89 -0.90
N TYR A 16 -8.40 -8.00 -0.88
CA TYR A 16 -7.87 -7.39 0.34
C TYR A 16 -7.97 -5.88 0.28
N ARG A 17 -7.99 -5.25 1.46
CA ARG A 17 -7.69 -3.82 1.57
C ARG A 17 -6.20 -3.61 1.29
N CYS A 18 -5.89 -2.45 0.69
CA CYS A 18 -4.53 -1.99 0.45
C CYS A 18 -4.26 -0.83 1.40
N ASP A 19 -3.42 -1.05 2.41
CA ASP A 19 -3.12 -0.07 3.45
C ASP A 19 -2.40 1.16 2.87
N ALA A 20 -1.50 0.98 1.89
CA ALA A 20 -0.91 2.10 1.14
C ALA A 20 -1.98 2.92 0.39
N SER A 21 -2.94 2.28 -0.27
CA SER A 21 -4.04 3.00 -0.93
C SER A 21 -5.01 3.64 0.07
N GLU A 22 -5.11 3.13 1.29
CA GLU A 22 -5.83 3.83 2.36
C GLU A 22 -5.06 5.07 2.82
N GLN A 23 -3.74 4.97 3.02
CA GLN A 23 -2.91 6.10 3.42
C GLN A 23 -2.95 7.22 2.38
N TRP A 24 -2.73 6.91 1.11
CA TRP A 24 -2.86 7.87 0.00
C TRP A 24 -4.18 8.65 0.06
N ARG A 25 -5.30 7.94 0.23
CA ARG A 25 -6.63 8.56 0.28
C ARG A 25 -6.88 9.36 1.56
N ARG A 26 -6.31 8.94 2.69
CA ARG A 26 -6.40 9.67 3.96
C ARG A 26 -5.58 10.96 3.92
N ALA A 27 -4.44 10.95 3.25
CA ALA A 27 -3.61 12.13 3.04
C ALA A 27 -4.28 13.19 2.13
N GLY A 28 -5.32 12.81 1.37
CA GLY A 28 -6.08 13.72 0.51
C GLY A 28 -5.41 13.99 -0.84
N TYR A 29 -4.39 13.21 -1.21
CA TYR A 29 -3.64 13.40 -2.45
C TYR A 29 -4.45 12.96 -3.66
N THR A 30 -4.28 13.68 -4.77
CA THR A 30 -4.77 13.31 -6.09
C THR A 30 -3.63 13.00 -7.06
N VAL A 31 -3.97 12.54 -8.26
CA VAL A 31 -2.98 12.23 -9.32
C VAL A 31 -2.12 13.46 -9.68
N ALA A 32 -2.60 14.68 -9.41
CA ALA A 32 -1.85 15.90 -9.66
C ALA A 32 -0.62 16.06 -8.75
N GLU A 33 -0.60 15.37 -7.61
CA GLU A 33 0.47 15.41 -6.61
C GLU A 33 1.54 14.33 -6.88
N CYS A 34 1.34 13.48 -7.89
CA CYS A 34 2.37 12.56 -8.34
C CYS A 34 3.47 13.31 -9.10
N GLU A 35 4.70 13.19 -8.62
CA GLU A 35 5.90 13.81 -9.20
C GLU A 35 6.32 13.12 -10.51
N THR A 36 6.10 11.81 -10.62
CA THR A 36 6.54 11.02 -11.79
C THR A 36 5.36 10.39 -12.54
N SER A 37 5.59 10.06 -13.82
CA SER A 37 4.62 9.30 -14.63
C SER A 37 4.39 7.90 -14.10
N GLU A 38 5.41 7.28 -13.48
CA GLU A 38 5.28 5.96 -12.88
C GLU A 38 4.36 6.01 -11.66
N GLN A 39 4.51 7.01 -10.79
CA GLN A 39 3.61 7.22 -9.66
C GLN A 39 2.16 7.41 -10.13
N ARG A 40 1.93 8.25 -11.15
CA ARG A 40 0.61 8.43 -11.76
C ARG A 40 0.00 7.11 -12.23
N LEU A 41 0.76 6.31 -12.97
CA LEU A 41 0.32 5.00 -13.44
C LEU A 41 -0.06 4.06 -12.28
N MET A 42 0.71 4.05 -11.18
CA MET A 42 0.39 3.21 -10.02
C MET A 42 -0.88 3.66 -9.31
N VAL A 43 -1.08 4.97 -9.15
CA VAL A 43 -2.28 5.55 -8.52
C VAL A 43 -3.52 5.28 -9.37
N GLU A 44 -3.45 5.54 -10.68
CA GLU A 44 -4.56 5.28 -11.62
C GLU A 44 -4.92 3.79 -11.66
N ALA A 45 -3.93 2.89 -11.66
CA ALA A 45 -4.17 1.45 -11.59
C ALA A 45 -4.83 1.04 -10.26
N ALA A 46 -4.41 1.65 -9.14
CA ALA A 46 -5.03 1.40 -7.85
C ALA A 46 -6.47 1.94 -7.80
N GLU A 47 -6.74 3.09 -8.41
CA GLU A 47 -8.08 3.69 -8.52
C GLU A 47 -9.02 2.82 -9.36
N ALA A 48 -8.55 2.35 -10.53
CA ALA A 48 -9.29 1.44 -11.41
C ALA A 48 -9.71 0.16 -10.67
N ASP A 49 -8.84 -0.34 -9.79
CA ASP A 49 -9.09 -1.50 -8.94
C ASP A 49 -9.81 -1.15 -7.62
N LYS A 50 -10.43 0.03 -7.54
CA LYS A 50 -11.19 0.54 -6.40
C LYS A 50 -10.41 0.54 -5.09
N TRP A 51 -9.11 0.80 -5.17
CA TRP A 51 -8.17 0.90 -4.05
C TRP A 51 -8.00 -0.40 -3.26
N ARG A 52 -8.32 -1.54 -3.87
CA ARG A 52 -8.20 -2.88 -3.26
C ARG A 52 -7.05 -3.64 -3.87
N ILE A 53 -6.61 -4.73 -3.25
CA ILE A 53 -5.79 -5.75 -3.91
C ILE A 53 -6.75 -6.83 -4.40
N LEU A 54 -6.78 -7.09 -5.70
CA LEU A 54 -7.69 -8.06 -6.34
C LEU A 54 -7.07 -9.47 -6.34
N PRO A 55 -7.88 -10.54 -6.44
CA PRO A 55 -7.37 -11.90 -6.60
C PRO A 55 -6.39 -12.01 -7.78
N GLY A 56 -5.29 -12.75 -7.59
CA GLY A 56 -4.24 -12.94 -8.60
C GLY A 56 -3.15 -11.87 -8.59
N GLN A 57 -3.36 -10.73 -7.92
CA GLN A 57 -2.34 -9.68 -7.85
C GLN A 57 -1.32 -9.95 -6.74
N ALA A 58 -0.07 -9.53 -7.00
CA ALA A 58 0.98 -9.53 -6.01
C ALA A 58 0.80 -8.37 -5.02
N TYR A 59 1.06 -8.61 -3.75
CA TYR A 59 1.09 -7.59 -2.70
C TYR A 59 2.18 -7.86 -1.68
N ARG A 60 2.76 -6.81 -1.11
CA ARG A 60 3.64 -6.89 0.05
C ARG A 60 2.78 -7.13 1.28
N LYS A 61 3.15 -8.12 2.08
CA LYS A 61 2.51 -8.41 3.37
C LYS A 61 3.56 -8.35 4.45
N VAL A 62 3.39 -7.40 5.36
CA VAL A 62 4.21 -7.27 6.58
C VAL A 62 3.34 -7.63 7.78
N THR A 63 3.84 -8.47 8.68
CA THR A 63 3.16 -8.76 9.96
C THR A 63 4.09 -8.43 11.10
N GLY A 64 3.55 -7.87 12.17
CA GLY A 64 4.36 -7.36 13.26
C GLY A 64 3.54 -6.90 14.44
N ILE A 65 4.21 -6.23 15.38
CA ILE A 65 3.58 -5.45 16.44
C ILE A 65 3.58 -3.97 16.03
N HIS A 66 2.45 -3.31 16.19
CA HIS A 66 2.27 -1.88 16.03
C HIS A 66 1.32 -1.38 17.12
N GLU A 67 1.70 -0.35 17.86
CA GLU A 67 0.94 0.17 19.01
C GLU A 67 0.65 -0.91 20.06
N GLY A 68 1.61 -1.83 20.29
CA GLY A 68 1.44 -2.95 21.22
C GLY A 68 0.58 -4.11 20.71
N ASP A 69 -0.08 -3.99 19.55
CA ASP A 69 -0.97 -5.00 19.00
C ASP A 69 -0.39 -5.71 17.77
N PHE A 70 -0.73 -7.00 17.61
CA PHE A 70 -0.36 -7.75 16.42
C PHE A 70 -1.17 -7.27 15.21
N CYS A 71 -0.48 -6.74 14.21
CA CYS A 71 -1.09 -6.21 12.99
C CYS A 71 -0.52 -6.85 11.71
N ALA A 72 -1.24 -6.67 10.61
CA ALA A 72 -0.77 -7.07 9.29
C ALA A 72 -1.00 -5.94 8.29
N TYR A 73 0.10 -5.38 7.79
CA TYR A 73 0.14 -4.41 6.71
C TYR A 73 0.12 -5.12 5.36
N ARG A 74 -0.63 -4.59 4.40
CA ARG A 74 -0.79 -5.11 3.05
C ARG A 74 -0.78 -3.97 2.06
N ALA A 75 0.14 -3.98 1.11
CA ALA A 75 0.19 -2.96 0.08
C ALA A 75 0.43 -3.55 -1.31
N ARG A 76 -0.22 -2.95 -2.32
CA ARG A 76 0.22 -3.13 -3.71
C ARG A 76 1.65 -2.60 -3.81
N PRO A 77 2.61 -3.31 -4.41
CA PRO A 77 3.99 -2.87 -4.43
C PRO A 77 4.16 -1.48 -5.07
N GLY A 78 3.41 -1.20 -6.14
CA GLY A 78 3.41 0.14 -6.77
C GLY A 78 2.88 1.24 -5.86
N MET A 79 1.81 0.99 -5.10
CA MET A 79 1.30 1.99 -4.14
C MET A 79 2.17 2.13 -2.91
N ASP A 80 2.80 1.05 -2.45
CA ASP A 80 3.77 1.06 -1.36
C ASP A 80 4.96 1.96 -1.74
N ALA A 81 5.49 1.81 -2.96
CA ALA A 81 6.53 2.66 -3.51
C ALA A 81 6.09 4.13 -3.59
N VAL A 82 4.92 4.42 -4.15
CA VAL A 82 4.39 5.80 -4.22
C VAL A 82 4.34 6.45 -2.83
N CYS A 83 3.79 5.74 -1.83
CA CYS A 83 3.69 6.27 -0.48
C CYS A 83 5.06 6.46 0.19
N SER A 84 6.02 5.58 -0.11
CA SER A 84 7.39 5.70 0.37
C SER A 84 8.14 6.85 -0.28
N ASP A 85 7.99 7.04 -1.59
CA ASP A 85 8.67 8.09 -2.35
C ASP A 85 8.20 9.49 -1.95
N LEU A 86 6.91 9.61 -1.60
CA LEU A 86 6.28 10.87 -1.16
C LEU A 86 6.31 11.06 0.36
N ASP A 87 7.09 10.24 1.08
CA ASP A 87 7.29 10.31 2.53
C ASP A 87 5.98 10.36 3.33
N MET A 88 5.00 9.53 2.92
CA MET A 88 3.64 9.53 3.48
C MET A 88 3.50 8.76 4.80
N TRP A 89 4.58 8.19 5.30
CA TRP A 89 4.61 7.43 6.54
C TRP A 89 5.45 8.19 7.56
N ASP A 90 4.90 8.42 8.75
CA ASP A 90 5.69 8.91 9.87
C ASP A 90 6.73 7.84 10.26
N GLU A 91 7.99 8.25 10.50
CA GLU A 91 9.09 7.37 10.97
C GLU A 91 8.76 6.63 12.28
#